data_AF-A0A6P1DKI0-F1
#
_entry.id   AF-A0A6P1DKI0-F1
#
_cell.length_a   1.000
_cell.length_b   1.000
_cell.length_c   1.000
_cell.angle_alpha   90.00
_cell.angle_beta   90.00
_cell.angle_gamma   90.00
#
_symmetry.space_group_name_H-M   'P 1'
#
loop_
_entity.id
_entity.type
_entity.pdbx_description
1 polymer ?
#
loop_
_entity_poly.entity_id
_entity_poly.type
_entity_poly.pdbx_seq_one_letter_code
_entity_poly.pdbx_strand_id
1 'polypeptide(L)'
;MIKSTQYRILSELKIMVEYFSLETSLKDKIEHRKRVIQDQYFNPNYNFITDFRDTHINFSVDDVSAYIEFATNATKMHGDRRSA
;
A
#
# COMPACT_ATOMS: atom_id res chain seq x y z
N MET A 1 12.16 16.43 -7.71
CA MET A 1 10.71 16.23 -7.49
C MET A 1 10.54 15.37 -6.24
N ILE A 2 9.75 15.82 -5.26
CA ILE A 2 9.54 15.06 -4.01
C ILE A 2 8.50 13.98 -4.29
N LYS A 3 8.94 12.71 -4.38
CA LYS A 3 8.04 11.56 -4.40
C LYS A 3 7.39 11.45 -3.03
N SER A 4 6.06 11.58 -2.94
CA SER A 4 5.36 11.42 -1.67
C SER A 4 4.33 10.30 -1.74
N THR A 5 4.52 9.31 -0.87
CA THR A 5 3.50 8.32 -0.52
C THR A 5 3.06 8.63 0.89
N GLN A 6 1.76 8.91 1.03
CA GLN A 6 1.15 9.31 2.29
C GLN A 6 0.02 8.34 2.63
N TYR A 7 -0.19 8.11 3.91
CA TYR A 7 -1.35 7.36 4.38
C TYR A 7 -1.88 7.95 5.68
N ARG A 8 -3.14 7.66 5.95
CA ARG A 8 -3.79 7.93 7.23
C ARG A 8 -4.68 6.77 7.60
N ILE A 9 -4.54 6.29 8.84
CA ILE A 9 -5.40 5.27 9.42
C ILE A 9 -6.53 5.97 10.19
N LEU A 10 -7.77 5.66 9.83
CA LEU A 10 -8.99 6.10 10.48
C LEU A 10 -9.59 4.90 11.21
N SER A 11 -9.03 4.60 12.38
CA SER A 11 -9.32 3.37 13.14
C SER A 11 -10.78 3.23 13.52
N GLU A 12 -11.43 4.35 13.83
CA GLU A 12 -12.85 4.46 14.15
C GLU A 12 -13.76 4.06 12.97
N LEU A 13 -13.28 4.20 11.74
CA LEU A 13 -13.99 3.81 10.53
C LEU A 13 -13.51 2.47 9.96
N LYS A 14 -12.46 1.86 10.55
CA LYS A 14 -11.77 0.67 10.00
C LYS A 14 -11.32 0.88 8.56
N ILE A 15 -10.83 2.08 8.25
CA ILE A 15 -10.38 2.48 6.91
C ILE A 15 -8.96 3.02 6.99
N MET A 16 -8.14 2.66 6.00
CA MET A 16 -6.90 3.36 5.69
C MET A 16 -7.03 4.07 4.35
N VAL A 17 -6.65 5.35 4.33
CA VAL A 17 -6.59 6.16 3.13
C VAL A 17 -5.14 6.27 2.69
N GLU A 18 -4.87 6.05 1.42
CA GLU A 18 -3.54 6.11 0.81
C GLU A 18 -3.55 7.08 -0.36
N TYR A 19 -2.50 7.88 -0.46
CA TYR A 19 -2.29 8.80 -1.57
C TYR A 19 -0.90 8.56 -2.16
N PHE A 20 -0.87 8.33 -3.47
CA PHE A 20 0.34 8.18 -4.26
C PHE A 20 0.46 9.38 -5.20
N SER A 21 1.58 10.10 -5.12
CA SER A 21 1.89 11.22 -6.02
C SER A 21 2.98 10.85 -7.02
N LEU A 22 2.88 11.38 -8.26
CA LEU A 22 3.92 11.31 -9.31
C LEU A 22 4.23 9.87 -9.79
N GLU A 23 5.39 9.69 -10.46
CA GLU A 23 5.92 8.38 -10.84
C GLU A 23 6.15 7.49 -9.61
N THR A 24 5.27 6.53 -9.41
CA THR A 24 5.38 5.50 -8.36
C THR A 24 5.91 4.23 -8.99
N SER A 25 7.14 3.85 -8.62
CA SER A 25 7.63 2.51 -8.93
C SER A 25 7.03 1.48 -7.98
N LEU A 26 7.07 0.22 -8.37
CA LEU A 26 6.57 -0.83 -7.48
C LEU A 26 7.47 -1.03 -6.25
N LYS A 27 8.76 -0.74 -6.35
CA LYS A 27 9.67 -0.63 -5.21
C LYS A 27 9.19 0.42 -4.20
N ASP A 28 8.77 1.59 -4.67
CA ASP A 28 8.21 2.65 -3.81
C ASP A 28 6.95 2.16 -3.08
N LYS A 29 6.11 1.37 -3.76
CA LYS A 29 4.94 0.73 -3.17
C LYS A 29 5.31 -0.30 -2.09
N ILE A 30 6.34 -1.12 -2.32
CA ILE A 30 6.85 -2.09 -1.32
C ILE A 30 7.36 -1.35 -0.08
N GLU A 31 8.18 -0.32 -0.24
CA GLU A 31 8.70 0.46 0.89
C GLU A 31 7.57 1.20 1.64
N HIS A 32 6.59 1.73 0.91
CA HIS A 32 5.38 2.27 1.52
C HIS A 32 4.65 1.22 2.36
N ARG A 33 4.43 0.01 1.84
CA ARG A 33 3.79 -1.09 2.57
C ARG A 33 4.59 -1.47 3.82
N LYS A 34 5.92 -1.56 3.74
CA LYS A 34 6.78 -1.83 4.91
C LYS A 34 6.60 -0.80 6.02
N ARG A 35 6.46 0.49 5.68
CA ARG A 35 6.18 1.55 6.67
C ARG A 35 4.78 1.41 7.27
N VAL A 36 3.78 1.16 6.44
CA VAL A 36 2.38 1.01 6.89
C VAL A 36 2.22 -0.15 7.88
N ILE A 37 2.82 -1.32 7.62
CA ILE A 37 2.67 -2.49 8.51
C ILE A 37 3.41 -2.35 9.85
N GLN A 38 4.24 -1.31 9.99
CA GLN A 38 4.92 -0.96 11.23
C GLN A 38 4.13 0.06 12.07
N ASP A 39 3.07 0.67 11.51
CA ASP A 39 2.20 1.58 12.25
C ASP A 39 1.45 0.82 13.35
N GLN A 40 1.41 1.38 14.56
CA GLN A 40 0.75 0.78 15.72
C GLN A 40 -0.77 0.63 15.54
N TYR A 41 -1.38 1.46 14.70
CA TYR A 41 -2.81 1.43 14.39
C TYR A 41 -3.12 0.55 13.17
N PHE A 42 -2.10 -0.02 12.52
CA PHE A 42 -2.31 -0.88 11.37
C PHE A 42 -3.09 -2.13 11.77
N ASN A 43 -4.15 -2.41 11.01
CA ASN A 43 -4.92 -3.63 11.10
C ASN A 43 -5.14 -4.19 9.69
N PRO A 44 -4.67 -5.41 9.38
CA PRO A 44 -4.79 -5.97 8.04
C PRO A 44 -6.23 -6.26 7.62
N ASN A 45 -7.20 -6.13 8.52
CA ASN A 45 -8.63 -6.30 8.25
C ASN A 45 -9.35 -4.98 7.94
N TYR A 46 -8.65 -3.84 7.94
CA TYR A 46 -9.24 -2.56 7.54
C TYR A 46 -9.40 -2.47 6.02
N ASN A 47 -10.38 -1.67 5.58
CA ASN A 47 -10.58 -1.34 4.18
C ASN A 47 -9.54 -0.31 3.71
N PHE A 48 -9.27 -0.28 2.41
CA PHE A 48 -8.29 0.62 1.81
C PHE A 48 -9.01 1.52 0.80
N ILE A 49 -8.74 2.82 0.87
CA ILE A 49 -9.08 3.78 -0.17
C ILE A 49 -7.76 4.29 -0.71
N THR A 50 -7.42 3.95 -1.94
CA THR A 50 -6.17 4.38 -2.56
C THR A 50 -6.45 5.35 -3.69
N ASP A 51 -5.88 6.55 -3.60
CA ASP A 51 -5.94 7.56 -4.64
C ASP A 51 -4.69 7.49 -5.52
N PHE A 52 -4.90 7.23 -6.81
CA PHE A 52 -3.88 7.17 -7.85
C PHE A 52 -4.04 8.26 -8.92
N ARG A 53 -4.96 9.24 -8.73
CA ARG A 53 -5.32 10.20 -9.79
C ARG A 53 -4.13 11.01 -10.31
N ASP A 54 -3.18 11.31 -9.42
CA ASP A 54 -1.96 12.07 -9.74
C ASP A 54 -0.74 11.16 -9.94
N THR A 55 -0.94 9.84 -10.03
CA THR A 55 0.13 8.85 -10.16
C THR A 55 0.35 8.45 -11.61
N HIS A 56 1.62 8.40 -12.04
CA HIS A 56 2.01 7.70 -13.26
C HIS A 56 2.57 6.33 -12.86
N ILE A 57 1.82 5.29 -13.20
CA ILE A 57 2.16 3.90 -12.85
C ILE A 57 2.90 3.27 -14.02
N ASN A 58 4.21 3.07 -13.86
CA ASN A 58 5.05 2.37 -14.82
C ASN A 58 5.57 1.09 -14.17
N PHE A 59 4.84 -0.02 -14.33
CA PHE A 59 5.26 -1.32 -13.81
C PHE A 59 5.71 -2.23 -14.96
N SER A 60 6.87 -2.86 -14.80
CA SER A 60 7.31 -3.96 -15.63
C SER A 60 6.76 -5.30 -15.13
N VAL A 61 6.91 -6.36 -15.94
CA VAL A 61 6.57 -7.73 -15.51
C VAL A 61 7.46 -8.18 -14.34
N ASP A 62 8.74 -7.78 -14.35
CA ASP A 62 9.70 -8.11 -13.30
C ASP A 62 9.31 -7.46 -11.97
N ASP A 63 8.79 -6.22 -12.02
CA ASP A 63 8.23 -5.57 -10.84
C ASP A 63 7.12 -6.41 -10.25
N VAL A 64 6.14 -6.84 -11.05
CA VAL A 64 5.01 -7.66 -10.57
C VAL A 64 5.48 -8.91 -9.83
N SER A 65 6.51 -9.59 -10.34
CA SER A 65 7.10 -10.75 -9.68
C SER A 65 7.67 -10.42 -8.30
N ALA A 66 8.42 -9.31 -8.19
CA ALA A 66 8.95 -8.84 -6.90
C ALA A 66 7.83 -8.44 -5.92
N TYR A 67 6.71 -7.89 -6.40
CA TYR A 67 5.55 -7.61 -5.55
C TYR A 67 4.93 -8.87 -4.97
N ILE A 68 4.75 -9.90 -5.82
CA ILE A 68 4.14 -11.17 -5.41
C ILE A 68 5.00 -11.81 -4.33
N GLU A 69 6.31 -11.89 -4.54
CA GLU A 69 7.25 -12.42 -3.54
C GLU A 69 7.14 -11.66 -2.21
N PHE A 70 7.13 -10.32 -2.25
CA PHE A 70 6.95 -9.52 -1.05
C PHE A 70 5.61 -9.80 -0.36
N ALA A 71 4.51 -9.80 -1.12
CA ALA A 71 3.16 -9.98 -0.58
C ALA A 71 2.96 -11.36 0.05
N THR A 72 3.53 -12.41 -0.54
CA THR A 72 3.49 -13.78 0.00
C THR A 72 4.28 -13.92 1.31
N ASN A 73 5.39 -13.20 1.45
CA ASN A 73 6.25 -13.29 2.63
C ASN A 73 5.86 -12.31 3.76
N ALA A 74 5.11 -11.26 3.45
CA ALA A 74 4.68 -10.24 4.42
C ALA A 74 3.46 -10.69 5.24
N THR A 75 3.64 -11.67 6.13
CA THR A 75 2.57 -12.29 6.93
C THR A 75 1.68 -11.30 7.70
N LYS A 76 2.22 -10.16 8.14
CA LYS A 76 1.46 -9.08 8.78
C LYS A 76 0.39 -8.45 7.89
N MET A 77 0.50 -8.58 6.56
CA MET A 77 -0.47 -8.03 5.61
C MET A 77 -1.68 -8.93 5.38
N HIS A 78 -1.61 -10.20 5.80
CA HIS A 78 -2.70 -11.14 5.64
C HIS A 78 -3.85 -10.74 6.58
N GLY A 79 -5.03 -10.53 5.99
CA GLY A 79 -6.24 -10.20 6.72
C GLY A 79 -7.46 -10.78 6.03
N ASP A 80 -8.47 -11.11 6.83
CA ASP A 80 -9.75 -11.64 6.39
C ASP A 80 -10.64 -10.47 5.97
N ARG A 81 -10.34 -9.91 4.79
CA ARG A 81 -11.08 -8.76 4.25
C ARG A 81 -12.27 -9.26 3.44
N ARG A 82 -13.42 -8.61 3.63
CA ARG A 82 -14.56 -8.75 2.72
C ARG A 82 -14.29 -7.84 1.51
N SER A 83 -13.89 -8.42 0.40
CA SER A 83 -13.82 -7.70 -0.88
C SER A 83 -15.23 -7.41 -1.38
N ALA A 84 -15.49 -6.17 -1.78
CA ALA A 84 -16.63 -5.79 -2.62
C ALA A 84 -16.19 -5.75 -4.08
#